data_AF-A0A973KKQ7-F1
#
_entry.id   AF-A0A973KKQ7-F1
#
_cell.length_a   1.000
_cell.length_b   1.000
_cell.length_c   1.000
_cell.angle_alpha   90.00
_cell.angle_beta   90.00
_cell.angle_gamma   90.00
#
_symmetry.space_group_name_H-M   'P 1'
#
loop_
_entity.id
_entity.type
_entity.pdbx_description
1 polymer ?
#
loop_
_entity_poly.entity_id
_entity_poly.type
_entity_poly.pdbx_seq_one_letter_code
_entity_poly.pdbx_strand_id
1 'polypeptide(L)'
;MNCMQVARVLQTCLDGEADEATVRRVADHVEDCRRCGLETAVYREIKNSLARRQAPDETTMGRLRAFGNTLLTAGSAEECNGAAGLDGA
;
A
#
# COMPACT_ATOMS: atom_id res chain seq x y z
N MET A 1 -19.19 -11.83 12.44
CA MET A 1 -19.82 -10.96 11.41
C MET A 1 -20.78 -11.80 10.57
N ASN A 2 -21.75 -11.20 9.88
CA ASN A 2 -22.55 -11.90 8.88
C ASN A 2 -21.96 -11.71 7.46
N CYS A 3 -22.41 -12.52 6.49
CA CYS A 3 -21.89 -12.48 5.12
C CYS A 3 -21.99 -11.10 4.46
N MET A 4 -23.07 -10.34 4.71
CA MET A 4 -23.25 -9.00 4.13
C MET A 4 -22.25 -8.00 4.70
N GLN A 5 -21.94 -8.10 5.99
CA GLN A 5 -20.91 -7.28 6.62
C GLN A 5 -19.53 -7.62 6.06
N VAL A 6 -19.23 -8.91 5.88
CA VAL A 6 -17.95 -9.34 5.28
C VAL A 6 -17.83 -8.84 3.85
N ALA A 7 -18.85 -9.01 3.00
CA ALA A 7 -18.82 -8.54 1.61
C ALA A 7 -18.50 -7.04 1.48
N ARG A 8 -18.94 -6.21 2.44
CA ARG A 8 -18.67 -4.76 2.43
C ARG A 8 -17.21 -4.41 2.72
N VAL A 9 -16.51 -5.20 3.53
CA VAL A 9 -15.16 -4.87 4.01
C VAL A 9 -14.09 -5.79 3.43
N LEU A 10 -14.49 -6.82 2.68
CA LEU A 10 -13.59 -7.87 2.19
C LEU A 10 -12.45 -7.30 1.34
N GLN A 11 -12.74 -6.42 0.39
CA GLN A 11 -11.70 -5.84 -0.46
C GLN A 11 -10.75 -4.94 0.33
N THR A 12 -11.26 -4.06 1.20
CA THR A 12 -10.42 -3.25 2.10
C THR A 12 -9.48 -4.11 2.96
N CYS A 13 -9.95 -5.27 3.44
CA CYS A 13 -9.10 -6.23 4.14
C CYS A 13 -8.05 -6.86 3.22
N LEU A 14 -8.42 -7.27 2.01
CA LEU A 14 -7.50 -7.85 1.02
C LEU A 14 -6.46 -6.86 0.51
N ASP A 15 -6.76 -5.56 0.56
CA ASP A 15 -5.88 -4.48 0.18
C ASP A 15 -4.97 -3.99 1.31
N GLY A 16 -5.16 -4.51 2.53
CA GLY A 16 -4.34 -4.16 3.69
C GLY A 16 -4.69 -2.79 4.30
N GLU A 17 -5.87 -2.26 3.96
CA GLU A 17 -6.34 -0.94 4.39
C GLU A 17 -7.32 -1.02 5.58
N ALA A 18 -7.71 -2.23 5.99
CA ALA A 18 -8.59 -2.44 7.13
C ALA A 18 -7.80 -2.51 8.44
N ASP A 19 -8.43 -2.09 9.54
CA ASP A 19 -7.86 -2.26 10.88
C ASP A 19 -7.77 -3.75 11.27
N GLU A 20 -6.82 -4.06 12.16
CA GLU A 20 -6.53 -5.44 12.58
C GLU A 20 -7.75 -6.17 13.18
N ALA A 21 -8.62 -5.45 13.90
CA ALA A 21 -9.81 -6.06 14.48
C ALA A 21 -10.84 -6.45 13.42
N THR A 22 -10.99 -5.64 12.37
CA THR A 22 -11.82 -5.95 11.20
C THR A 22 -11.23 -7.12 10.41
N VAL A 23 -9.92 -7.14 10.16
CA VAL A 23 -9.23 -8.24 9.48
C VAL A 23 -9.46 -9.56 10.21
N ARG A 24 -9.29 -9.59 11.54
CA ARG A 24 -9.51 -10.81 12.34
C ARG A 24 -10.94 -11.32 12.27
N ARG A 25 -11.94 -10.44 12.43
CA ARG A 25 -13.36 -10.84 12.36
C ARG A 25 -13.77 -11.35 10.98
N VAL A 26 -13.17 -10.82 9.92
CA VAL A 26 -13.38 -11.30 8.55
C VAL A 26 -12.72 -12.67 8.37
N ALA A 27 -11.50 -12.86 8.85
CA ALA A 27 -10.80 -14.14 8.79
C ALA A 27 -11.62 -15.24 9.48
N ASP A 28 -12.09 -15.00 10.71
CA ASP A 28 -12.93 -15.94 11.45
C ASP A 28 -14.17 -16.37 10.64
N HIS A 29 -14.87 -15.41 10.02
CA HIS A 29 -16.06 -15.72 9.21
C HIS A 29 -15.74 -16.47 7.92
N VAL A 30 -14.63 -16.16 7.27
CA VAL A 30 -14.21 -16.76 6.00
C VAL A 30 -13.85 -18.24 6.19
N GLU A 31 -13.25 -18.59 7.33
CA GLU A 31 -12.99 -19.99 7.71
C GLU A 31 -14.29 -20.76 7.95
N ASP A 32 -15.28 -20.14 8.60
CA ASP A 32 -16.55 -20.80 8.95
C ASP A 32 -17.57 -20.83 7.80
N CYS A 33 -17.49 -19.91 6.85
CA CYS A 33 -18.47 -19.75 5.77
C CYS A 33 -17.89 -20.09 4.40
N ARG A 34 -18.22 -21.27 3.89
CA ARG A 34 -17.79 -21.74 2.55
C ARG A 34 -18.00 -20.72 1.42
N ARG A 35 -19.13 -20.00 1.41
CA ARG A 35 -19.42 -19.01 0.36
C ARG A 35 -18.43 -17.83 0.42
N CYS A 36 -18.19 -17.29 1.60
CA CYS A 36 -17.24 -16.19 1.80
C CYS A 36 -15.78 -16.64 1.62
N GLY A 37 -15.47 -17.90 1.97
CA GLY A 37 -14.22 -18.59 1.63
C GLY A 37 -13.93 -18.59 0.13
N LEU A 38 -14.89 -19.05 -0.67
CA LEU A 38 -14.77 -19.08 -2.14
C LEU A 38 -14.62 -17.67 -2.72
N GLU A 39 -15.43 -16.72 -2.26
CA GLU A 39 -15.34 -15.32 -2.72
C GLU A 39 -13.96 -14.70 -2.42
N THR A 40 -13.43 -14.94 -1.22
CA THR A 40 -12.08 -14.51 -0.83
C THR A 40 -11.00 -15.12 -1.74
N ALA A 41 -11.11 -16.41 -2.04
CA ALA A 41 -10.17 -17.10 -2.93
C ALA A 41 -10.20 -16.52 -4.36
N VAL A 42 -11.39 -16.24 -4.89
CA VAL A 42 -11.56 -15.62 -6.21
C VAL A 42 -10.90 -14.23 -6.26
N TYR A 43 -11.18 -13.37 -5.28
CA TYR A 43 -10.57 -12.03 -5.27
C TYR A 43 -9.06 -12.07 -5.13
N ARG A 44 -8.52 -12.98 -4.30
CA ARG A 44 -7.06 -13.20 -4.21
C ARG A 44 -6.47 -13.64 -5.55
N GLU A 45 -7.13 -14.53 -6.26
CA GLU A 45 -6.64 -15.00 -7.56
C GLU A 45 -6.69 -13.90 -8.63
N ILE A 46 -7.72 -13.05 -8.61
CA ILE A 46 -7.78 -11.85 -9.48
C ILE A 46 -6.60 -10.93 -9.16
N LYS A 47 -6.38 -10.60 -7.88
CA LYS A 47 -5.27 -9.73 -7.44
C LYS A 47 -3.92 -10.29 -7.85
N ASN A 48 -3.69 -11.58 -7.64
CA ASN A 48 -2.46 -12.27 -8.05
C ASN A 48 -2.29 -12.27 -9.57
N SER A 49 -3.37 -12.50 -10.32
CA SER A 49 -3.35 -12.44 -11.80
C SER A 49 -2.97 -11.06 -12.32
N LEU A 50 -3.50 -10.00 -11.71
CA LEU A 50 -3.14 -8.63 -12.06
C LEU A 50 -1.68 -8.33 -11.74
N ALA A 51 -1.21 -8.72 -10.55
CA ALA A 51 0.20 -8.55 -10.15
C ALA A 51 1.17 -9.28 -11.10
N ARG A 52 0.84 -10.50 -11.54
CA ARG A 52 1.67 -11.26 -12.49
C ARG A 52 1.77 -10.62 -13.87
N ARG A 53 0.73 -9.90 -14.31
CA ARG A 53 0.69 -9.30 -15.65
C ARG A 53 1.49 -8.01 -15.78
N GLN A 54 1.91 -7.42 -14.67
CA GLN A 54 2.37 -6.04 -14.66
C GLN A 54 3.61 -5.90 -13.77
N ALA A 55 4.76 -6.40 -14.25
CA ALA A 55 6.02 -5.81 -13.83
C ALA A 55 6.02 -4.36 -14.36
N PRO A 56 6.13 -3.33 -13.49
CA PRO A 56 6.18 -1.96 -13.96
C PRO A 56 7.40 -1.78 -14.88
N ASP A 57 7.23 -1.01 -15.94
CA ASP A 57 8.31 -0.69 -16.88
C ASP A 57 9.52 -0.12 -16.12
N GLU A 58 10.70 -0.73 -16.34
CA GLU A 58 11.91 -0.38 -15.59
C GLU A 58 12.34 1.08 -15.83
N THR A 59 12.01 1.65 -17.00
CA THR A 59 12.27 3.07 -17.29
C THR A 59 11.44 3.97 -16.37
N THR A 60 10.15 3.66 -16.23
CA THR A 60 9.23 4.36 -15.33
C THR A 60 9.65 4.19 -13.88
N MET A 61 10.04 2.98 -13.46
CA MET A 61 10.61 2.73 -12.13
C MET A 61 11.91 3.50 -11.89
N GLY A 62 12.78 3.60 -12.89
CA GLY A 62 14.00 4.40 -12.85
C GLY A 62 13.71 5.89 -12.60
N ARG A 63 12.73 6.45 -13.32
CA ARG A 63 12.29 7.85 -13.13
C ARG A 63 11.72 8.11 -11.74
N LEU A 64 10.91 7.20 -11.22
CA LEU A 64 10.35 7.26 -9.87
C LEU A 64 11.44 7.25 -8.79
N ARG A 65 12.41 6.34 -8.92
CA ARG A 65 13.57 6.26 -8.01
C ARG A 65 14.41 7.54 -8.03
N ALA A 66 14.69 8.06 -9.23
CA ALA A 66 15.42 9.32 -9.39
C ALA A 66 14.68 10.49 -8.72
N PHE A 67 13.36 10.59 -8.90
CA PHE A 67 12.54 11.61 -8.25
C PHE A 67 12.55 11.49 -6.72
N GLY A 68 12.42 10.28 -6.18
CA GLY A 68 12.54 10.04 -4.73
C GLY A 68 13.88 10.48 -4.15
N ASN A 69 14.98 10.20 -4.86
CA ASN A 69 16.31 10.66 -4.47
C ASN A 69 16.41 12.19 -4.47
N THR A 70 15.79 12.86 -5.43
CA THR A 70 15.72 14.34 -5.45
C THR A 70 14.98 14.87 -4.23
N LEU A 71 13.85 14.27 -3.83
CA LEU A 71 13.12 14.70 -2.63
C LEU A 71 13.95 14.56 -1.35
N LEU A 72 14.68 13.45 -1.19
CA LEU A 72 15.54 13.22 -0.02
C LEU A 72 16.73 14.19 0.02
N THR A 73 17.34 14.46 -1.14
CA THR A 73 18.50 15.35 -1.25
C THR A 73 18.10 16.81 -1.08
N ALA A 74 16.95 17.22 -1.64
CA ALA A 74 16.41 18.56 -1.49
C ALA A 74 16.04 18.88 -0.04
N GLY A 75 15.45 17.91 0.69
CA GLY A 75 15.19 18.06 2.13
C GLY A 75 16.45 18.18 2.99
N SER A 76 17.59 17.67 2.51
CA SER A 76 18.90 17.76 3.22
C SER A 76 19.66 19.06 2.89
N ALA A 77 19.35 19.72 1.77
CA ALA A 77 20.01 20.95 1.36
C ALA A 77 19.48 22.21 2.08
N GLU A 78 18.27 22.15 2.63
CA GLU A 78 17.69 23.27 3.40
C GLU A 78 18.32 23.44 4.80
N GLU A 79 19.01 22.43 5.35
CA GLU A 79 19.70 22.54 6.65
C GLU A 79 21.13 23.14 6.57
N CYS A 80 21.74 23.25 5.38
CA CYS A 80 23.10 23.82 5.23
C CYS A 80 23.15 25.30 4.81
N ASN A 81 22.01 25.97 4.59
CA ASN A 81 21.98 27.37 4.13
C ASN A 81 21.78 28.40 5.28
N GLY A 82 22.16 28.05 6.51
CA GLY A 82 21.96 28.87 7.72
C GLY A 82 23.23 29.32 8.43
N ALA A 83 24.42 29.20 7.83
CA ALA A 83 25.68 29.55 8.50
C ALA A 83 26.76 30.07 7.54
N ALA A 84 26.52 31.18 6.83
CA ALA A 84 27.60 31.96 6.25
C ALA A 84 27.21 33.43 6.02
N GLY A 85 27.82 34.33 6.81
CA GLY A 85 28.12 35.69 6.35
C GLY A 85 27.44 36.85 7.07
N LEU A 86 27.75 37.08 8.34
CA LEU A 86 27.64 38.40 8.96
C LEU A 86 28.99 38.76 9.58
N ASP A 87 29.86 39.41 8.81
CA ASP A 87 31.05 40.19 9.20
C ASP A 87 31.55 40.89 7.91
N GLY A 88 31.80 42.18 7.78
CA GLY A 88 31.80 43.30 8.71
C GLY A 88 32.31 44.57 7.98
N ALA A 89 32.08 45.72 8.62
CA ALA A 89 32.67 47.06 8.43
C ALA A 89 32.36 47.85 7.15
#